data_AF-T1AT92-F1
#
_entry.id   AF-T1AT92-F1
#
_cell.length_a   1.000
_cell.length_b   1.000
_cell.length_c   1.000
_cell.angle_alpha   90.00
_cell.angle_beta   90.00
_cell.angle_gamma   90.00
#
_symmetry.space_group_name_H-M   'P 1'
#
loop_
_entity.id
_entity.type
_entity.pdbx_description
1 polymer ?
#
loop_
_entity_poly.entity_id
_entity_poly.type
_entity_poly.pdbx_seq_one_letter_code
_entity_poly.pdbx_strand_id
1 'polypeptide(L)' 'GEPHALIGFAGPRVIQQTVRETLPEGFQRSEFLLDHGALDMIVDRRELRGRIASMLRLLLKKPPAAA' A
#
# COMPACT_ATOMS: atom_id res chain seq x y z
N GLY A 1 -2.63 -0.89 0.00
CA GLY A 1 -2.43 0.39 0.71
C GLY A 1 -3.50 1.39 0.30
N GLU A 2 -3.45 2.60 0.85
CA GLU A 2 -4.26 3.74 0.42
C GLU A 2 -3.38 4.78 -0.26
N PRO A 3 -3.94 5.68 -1.11
CA PRO A 3 -3.17 6.71 -1.77
C PRO A 3 -2.32 7.54 -0.78
N HIS A 4 -1.08 7.80 -1.17
CA HIS A 4 -0.10 8.61 -0.41
C HIS A 4 0.23 8.15 1.01
N ALA A 5 -0.16 6.91 1.39
CA ALA A 5 0.13 6.38 2.70
C ALA A 5 1.64 6.32 2.95
N LEU A 6 2.10 6.77 4.12
CA LEU A 6 3.49 6.65 4.54
C LEU A 6 3.69 5.30 5.25
N ILE A 7 4.53 4.44 4.68
CA ILE A 7 4.75 3.07 5.15
C ILE A 7 6.25 2.81 5.18
N GLY A 8 6.76 2.35 6.32
CA GLY A 8 8.17 2.00 6.47
C GLY A 8 8.49 1.51 7.87
N PHE A 9 9.61 0.79 7.99
CA PHE A 9 10.08 0.28 9.28
C PHE A 9 10.67 1.39 10.17
N ALA A 10 11.52 2.24 9.60
CA ALA A 10 12.11 3.40 10.27
C ALA A 10 11.60 4.71 9.64
N GLY A 11 11.47 5.76 10.44
CA GLY A 11 11.06 7.07 9.91
C GLY A 11 12.09 7.68 8.96
N PRO A 12 11.68 8.49 7.97
CA PRO A 12 12.56 9.00 6.91
C PRO A 12 13.72 9.83 7.46
N ARG A 13 13.51 10.57 8.56
CA ARG A 13 14.57 11.34 9.24
C ARG A 13 15.68 10.46 9.79
N VAL A 14 15.32 9.33 10.42
CA VAL A 14 16.31 8.39 10.97
C VAL A 14 17.15 7.81 9.84
N ILE A 15 16.50 7.40 8.75
CA ILE A 15 17.17 6.84 7.59
C ILE A 15 18.13 7.86 6.97
N GLN A 16 17.69 9.10 6.70
CA GLN A 16 18.55 10.17 6.16
C GLN A 16 19.78 10.42 7.03
N GLN A 17 19.62 10.43 8.35
CA GLN A 17 20.75 10.62 9.28
C GLN A 17 21.74 9.45 9.24
N THR A 18 21.26 8.23 9.01
CA THR A 18 22.09 7.02 8.92
C THR A 18 22.82 6.91 7.59
N VAL A 19 22.14 7.07 6.45
CA VAL A 19 22.76 6.94 5.11
C VAL A 19 23.47 8.21 4.63
N ARG A 20 23.19 9.37 5.24
CA ARG A 20 23.74 10.70 4.88
C ARG A 20 23.46 11.11 3.42
N GLU A 21 22.37 10.61 2.86
CA GLU A 21 21.88 10.93 1.52
C GLU A 21 20.45 11.50 1.59
N THR A 22 20.08 12.29 0.57
CA THR A 22 18.70 12.73 0.39
C THR A 22 17.85 11.57 -0.09
N LEU A 23 16.72 11.32 0.59
CA LEU A 23 15.79 10.27 0.15
C LEU A 23 15.09 10.69 -1.15
N PRO A 24 14.82 9.74 -2.06
CA PRO A 24 14.06 10.00 -3.28
C PRO A 24 12.70 10.64 -3.00
N GLU A 25 12.16 11.36 -3.98
CA GLU A 25 10.78 11.85 -3.92
C GLU A 25 9.81 10.67 -3.79
N GLY A 26 8.81 10.83 -2.93
CA GLY A 26 7.83 9.77 -2.68
C GLY A 26 8.39 8.57 -1.92
N PHE A 27 9.63 8.60 -1.43
CA PHE A 27 10.17 7.50 -0.61
C PHE A 27 9.20 7.17 0.55
N GLN A 28 8.99 5.87 0.78
CA GLN A 28 8.01 5.32 1.73
C GLN A 28 6.54 5.64 1.44
N ARG A 29 6.20 6.28 0.32
CA ARG A 29 4.80 6.40 -0.11
C ARG A 29 4.30 5.09 -0.69
N SER A 30 3.01 4.87 -0.58
CA SER A 30 2.32 3.72 -1.17
C SER A 30 2.67 3.50 -2.65
N GLU A 31 2.80 4.57 -3.44
CA GLU A 31 3.14 4.54 -4.86
C GLU A 31 4.57 4.03 -5.07
N PHE A 32 5.51 4.58 -4.31
CA PHE A 32 6.90 4.11 -4.31
C PHE A 32 6.98 2.62 -3.93
N LEU A 33 6.22 2.19 -2.93
CA LEU A 33 6.20 0.78 -2.50
C LEU A 33 5.51 -0.15 -3.49
N LEU A 34 4.49 0.32 -4.21
CA LEU A 34 3.87 -0.41 -5.31
C LEU A 34 4.88 -0.64 -6.44
N ASP A 35 5.60 0.41 -6.84
CA ASP A 35 6.61 0.34 -7.91
C ASP A 35 7.79 -0.59 -7.55
N HIS A 36 8.09 -0.74 -6.24
CA HIS A 36 9.15 -1.62 -5.74
C HIS A 36 8.64 -3.01 -5.30
N GLY A 37 7.37 -3.35 -5.56
CA GLY A 37 6.81 -4.68 -5.31
C GLY A 37 6.53 -5.02 -3.85
N ALA A 38 6.53 -4.03 -2.96
CA ALA A 38 6.18 -4.19 -1.55
C ALA A 38 4.65 -4.09 -1.30
N LEU A 39 3.88 -3.60 -2.26
CA LEU A 39 2.42 -3.59 -2.26
C LEU A 39 1.88 -4.21 -3.55
N ASP A 40 0.79 -4.98 -3.44
CA ASP A 40 0.07 -5.48 -4.63
C ASP A 40 -0.87 -4.45 -5.25
N MET A 41 -1.43 -3.55 -4.42
CA MET A 41 -2.40 -2.55 -4.86
C MET A 41 -2.54 -1.36 -3.91
N ILE A 42 -2.98 -0.24 -4.49
CA ILE A 42 -3.42 0.96 -3.80
C ILE A 42 -4.91 1.12 -4.07
N VAL A 43 -5.72 1.35 -3.03
CA VAL A 43 -7.18 1.40 -3.12
C VAL A 43 -7.69 2.62 -2.36
N ASP A 44 -8.57 3.40 -2.98
CA ASP A 44 -9.24 4.52 -2.33
C ASP A 44 -10.07 4.02 -1.13
N ARG A 45 -10.06 4.77 -0.02
CA ARG A 45 -10.79 4.42 1.21
C ARG A 45 -12.26 4.09 0.95
N ARG A 46 -12.91 4.80 0.02
CA ARG A 46 -14.33 4.64 -0.34
C ARG A 46 -14.62 3.28 -0.98
N GLU A 47 -13.64 2.71 -1.67
CA GLU A 47 -13.74 1.41 -2.35
C GLU A 47 -13.26 0.25 -1.49
N LEU A 48 -12.53 0.53 -0.41
CA LEU A 48 -11.84 -0.47 0.41
C LEU A 48 -12.78 -1.57 0.92
N ARG A 49 -14.00 -1.22 1.36
CA ARG A 49 -15.01 -2.19 1.81
C ARG A 49 -15.35 -3.20 0.70
N GLY A 50 -15.63 -2.71 -0.50
CA GLY A 50 -15.98 -3.54 -1.65
C GLY A 50 -14.81 -4.43 -2.07
N ARG A 51 -13.60 -3.86 -2.12
CA ARG A 51 -12.38 -4.60 -2.45
C ARG A 51 -12.10 -5.75 -1.49
N ILE A 52 -12.14 -5.48 -0.18
CA ILE A 52 -11.93 -6.50 0.86
C ILE A 52 -12.97 -7.62 0.73
N ALA A 53 -14.25 -7.27 0.57
CA ALA A 53 -15.32 -8.26 0.41
C ALA A 53 -15.09 -9.18 -0.80
N SER A 54 -14.70 -8.62 -1.94
CA SER A 54 -14.39 -9.41 -3.15
C SER A 54 -13.18 -10.32 -2.97
N MET A 55 -12.10 -9.83 -2.34
CA MET A 55 -10.90 -10.64 -2.07
C MET A 55 -11.22 -11.80 -1.12
N LEU A 56 -11.97 -11.55 -0.05
CA LEU A 56 -12.39 -12.60 0.87
C LEU A 56 -13.26 -13.66 0.17
N ARG A 57 -14.16 -13.27 -0.74
CA ARG A 57 -14.95 -14.24 -1.52
C ARG A 57 -14.06 -15.13 -2.37
N LEU A 58 -13.10 -14.54 -3.09
CA LEU A 58 -12.15 -15.27 -3.92
C LEU A 58 -11.32 -16.27 -3.09
N LEU A 59 -10.71 -15.79 -2.00
CA LEU A 59 -9.83 -16.61 -1.15
C LEU A 59 -10.59 -17.72 -0.41
N LEU A 60 -11.86 -17.47 -0.06
CA LEU A 60 -12.74 -18.44 0.61
C LEU A 60 -13.54 -19.29 -0.38
N LYS A 61 -13.30 -19.19 -1.70
CA LYS A 61 -14.00 -19.92 -2.77
C LYS A 61 -15.53 -19.76 -2.72
N LYS A 62 -16.00 -18.57 -2.33
CA LYS A 62 -17.43 -18.22 -2.32
C LYS A 62 -17.85 -17.72 -3.71
N PRO A 63 -19.11 -17.92 -4.11
CA PRO A 63 -19.62 -17.35 -5.35
C PRO A 63 -19.51 -15.81 -5.35
N PRO A 64 -19.44 -15.19 -6.55
CA PRO A 64 -19.46 -13.74 -6.68
C PRO A 64 -20.70 -13.15 -5.99
N ALA A 65 -20.59 -11.89 -5.54
CA ALA A 65 -21.75 -11.20 -4.99
C ALA A 65 -22.84 -11.14 -6.07
N ALA A 66 -24.09 -11.40 -5.68
CA ALA A 66 -25.23 -11.16 -6.57
C ALA A 66 -25.24 -9.66 -6.93
N ALA A 67 -25.50 -9.38 -8.22
CA ALA A 67 -25.57 -8.03 -8.76
C ALA A 67 -26.72 -7.23 -8.13
#